data_AF-A0A8J5J4S3-F1
#
_entry.id   AF-A0A8J5J4S3-F1
#
_cell.length_a   1.000
_cell.length_b   1.000
_cell.length_c   1.000
_cell.angle_alpha   90.00
_cell.angle_beta   90.00
_cell.angle_gamma   90.00
#
_symmetry.space_group_name_H-M   'P 1'
#
loop_
_entity.id
_entity.type
_entity.pdbx_description
1 polymer ?
#
loop_
_entity_poly.entity_id
_entity_poly.type
_entity_poly.pdbx_seq_one_letter_code
_entity_poly.pdbx_strand_id
1 'polypeptide(L)'
;MAPVPRYVKSVALKNSTSHHITVVATFGSDEFEAEGKAKIKETCELAPRAETTIKEREYDMGGWTATAALFSLEVEHSTDSKLLGKTLYTPSVSSIVDVLHVDIGADEEAKNFKVAAVREA
;
A
#
# COMPACT_ATOMS: atom_id res chain seq x y z
N MET A 1 -4.86 -27.02 11.82
CA MET A 1 -4.59 -25.63 12.27
C MET A 1 -4.87 -24.74 11.08
N ALA A 2 -5.84 -23.83 11.18
CA ALA A 2 -6.02 -22.82 10.13
C ALA A 2 -4.75 -21.95 10.07
N PRO A 3 -4.28 -21.56 8.88
CA PRO A 3 -3.15 -20.65 8.78
C PRO A 3 -3.48 -19.38 9.56
N VAL A 4 -2.52 -18.90 10.37
CA VAL A 4 -2.68 -17.62 11.06
C VAL A 4 -2.86 -16.56 9.98
N PRO A 5 -3.94 -15.76 10.02
CA PRO A 5 -4.14 -14.70 9.05
C PRO A 5 -2.98 -13.71 9.08
N ARG A 6 -2.44 -13.38 7.91
CA ARG A 6 -1.32 -12.45 7.74
C ARG A 6 -1.75 -11.38 6.75
N TYR A 7 -2.16 -10.24 7.27
CA TYR A 7 -2.59 -9.13 6.43
C TYR A 7 -2.34 -7.81 7.12
N VAL A 8 -2.21 -6.77 6.30
CA VAL A 8 -2.15 -5.39 6.76
C VAL A 8 -3.54 -4.79 6.58
N LYS A 9 -4.08 -4.17 7.63
CA LYS A 9 -5.36 -3.47 7.58
C LYS A 9 -5.20 -2.08 6.99
N SER A 10 -4.35 -1.25 7.60
CA SER A 10 -4.10 0.14 7.21
C SER A 10 -2.63 0.35 6.88
N VAL A 11 -2.32 1.37 6.09
CA VAL A 11 -0.95 1.75 5.74
C VAL A 11 -0.73 3.25 5.92
N ALA A 12 0.28 3.59 6.72
CA ALA A 12 0.77 4.95 6.86
C ALA A 12 1.93 5.15 5.89
N LEU A 13 1.77 6.03 4.91
CA LEU A 13 2.75 6.32 3.88
C LEU A 13 3.42 7.65 4.17
N LYS A 14 4.74 7.67 4.16
CA LYS A 14 5.54 8.88 4.31
C LYS A 14 6.35 9.12 3.05
N ASN A 15 6.14 10.26 2.41
CA ASN A 15 6.95 10.70 1.28
C ASN A 15 8.18 11.45 1.81
N SER A 16 9.32 10.76 1.89
CA SER A 16 10.61 11.37 2.25
C SER A 16 11.33 11.98 1.04
N THR A 17 10.71 11.95 -0.14
CA THR A 17 11.27 12.52 -1.38
C THR A 17 11.05 14.02 -1.48
N SER A 18 11.81 14.66 -2.37
CA SER A 18 11.68 16.08 -2.72
C SER A 18 10.65 16.35 -3.81
N HIS A 19 9.91 15.32 -4.26
CA HIS A 19 8.96 15.41 -5.36
C HIS A 19 7.56 14.92 -4.95
N HIS A 20 6.56 15.24 -5.78
CA HIS A 20 5.21 14.69 -5.62
C HIS A 20 5.18 13.25 -6.12
N ILE A 21 4.64 12.35 -5.29
CA ILE A 21 4.49 10.94 -5.62
C ILE A 21 3.01 10.56 -5.56
N THR A 22 2.63 9.63 -6.42
CA THR A 22 1.32 9.01 -6.43
C THR A 22 1.50 7.58 -5.92
N VAL A 23 0.76 7.23 -4.88
CA VAL A 23 0.74 5.89 -4.31
C VAL A 23 -0.60 5.25 -4.61
N VAL A 24 -0.60 4.07 -5.20
CA VAL A 24 -1.80 3.27 -5.45
C VAL A 24 -1.75 2.05 -4.53
N ALA A 25 -2.55 2.08 -3.48
CA ALA A 25 -2.72 0.95 -2.58
C ALA A 25 -3.87 0.06 -3.07
N THR A 26 -3.56 -1.20 -3.37
CA THR A 26 -4.54 -2.20 -3.76
C THR A 26 -4.88 -3.05 -2.55
N PHE A 27 -6.13 -3.00 -2.10
CA PHE A 27 -6.68 -3.86 -1.06
C PHE A 27 -7.52 -4.98 -1.69
N GLY A 28 -7.41 -6.17 -1.15
CA GLY A 28 -8.08 -7.36 -1.63
C GLY A 28 -7.21 -8.60 -1.48
N SER A 29 -7.74 -9.72 -1.95
CA SER A 29 -7.04 -11.01 -1.96
C SER A 29 -7.51 -11.78 -3.17
N ASP A 30 -6.70 -12.71 -3.67
CA ASP A 30 -7.13 -13.57 -4.78
C ASP A 30 -8.34 -14.44 -4.40
N GLU A 31 -8.51 -14.74 -3.11
CA GLU A 31 -9.72 -15.40 -2.58
C GLU A 31 -10.98 -14.55 -2.84
N PHE A 32 -10.94 -13.26 -2.50
CA PHE A 32 -12.04 -12.33 -2.76
C PHE A 32 -12.27 -12.11 -4.26
N GLU A 33 -11.20 -12.03 -5.05
CA GLU A 33 -11.31 -11.90 -6.51
C GLU A 33 -11.97 -13.14 -7.14
N ALA A 34 -11.63 -14.34 -6.65
CA ALA A 34 -12.27 -15.60 -7.05
C ALA A 34 -13.75 -15.67 -6.64
N GLU A 35 -14.13 -15.02 -5.53
CA GLU A 35 -15.53 -14.82 -5.13
C GLU A 35 -16.24 -13.71 -5.92
N GLY A 36 -15.58 -13.08 -6.90
CA GLY A 36 -16.14 -12.03 -7.75
C GLY A 36 -16.11 -10.63 -7.11
N LYS A 37 -15.41 -10.45 -5.99
CA LYS A 37 -15.17 -9.15 -5.35
C LYS A 37 -13.92 -8.50 -5.94
N ALA A 38 -14.10 -7.36 -6.60
CA ALA A 38 -12.97 -6.63 -7.19
C ALA A 38 -12.01 -6.12 -6.11
N LYS A 39 -10.71 -6.09 -6.43
CA LYS A 39 -9.68 -5.43 -5.61
C LYS A 39 -9.97 -3.93 -5.52
N ILE A 40 -9.97 -3.39 -4.31
CA ILE A 40 -10.19 -1.97 -4.02
C ILE A 40 -8.87 -1.23 -4.25
N LYS A 41 -8.82 -0.33 -5.22
CA LYS A 41 -7.62 0.48 -5.49
C LYS A 41 -7.82 1.88 -4.91
N GLU A 42 -6.91 2.29 -4.04
CA GLU A 42 -6.88 3.59 -3.41
C GLU A 42 -5.67 4.36 -3.93
N THR A 43 -5.93 5.40 -4.72
CA THR A 43 -4.88 6.29 -5.21
C THR A 43 -4.76 7.49 -4.26
N CYS A 44 -3.55 7.76 -3.80
CA CYS A 44 -3.23 8.88 -2.91
C CYS A 44 -2.02 9.64 -3.44
N GLU A 45 -2.18 10.95 -3.60
CA GLU A 45 -1.08 11.84 -3.98
C GLU A 45 -0.44 12.42 -2.72
N LEU A 46 0.89 12.32 -2.64
CA LEU A 46 1.69 12.78 -1.52
C LEU A 46 2.62 13.89 -1.98
N ALA A 47 2.45 15.06 -1.36
CA ALA A 47 3.39 16.16 -1.48
C ALA A 47 4.77 15.79 -0.92
N PRO A 48 5.85 16.44 -1.37
CA PRO A 48 7.18 16.21 -0.83
C PRO A 48 7.22 16.44 0.68
N ARG A 49 7.83 15.52 1.43
CA ARG A 49 7.89 15.52 2.90
C ARG A 49 6.54 15.41 3.60
N ALA A 50 5.47 15.03 2.90
CA ALA A 50 4.17 14.79 3.48
C ALA A 50 4.00 13.34 3.94
N GLU A 51 3.09 13.15 4.89
CA GLU A 51 2.62 11.83 5.31
C GLU A 51 1.11 11.73 5.10
N THR A 52 0.63 10.53 4.79
CA THR A 52 -0.78 10.21 4.69
C THR A 52 -1.02 8.85 5.29
N THR A 53 -2.26 8.56 5.69
CA THR A 53 -2.64 7.24 6.16
C THR A 53 -3.84 6.78 5.38
N ILE A 54 -3.67 5.64 4.72
CA ILE A 54 -4.73 4.93 4.05
C ILE A 54 -5.32 3.96 5.07
N LYS A 55 -6.57 4.20 5.44
CA LYS A 55 -7.31 3.40 6.42
C LYS A 55 -7.71 2.05 5.84
N GLU A 56 -8.04 1.12 6.73
CA GLU A 56 -8.54 -0.18 6.34
C GLU A 56 -9.78 -0.10 5.47
N ARG A 57 -9.88 -1.08 4.57
CA ARG A 57 -10.99 -1.23 3.64
C ARG A 57 -11.74 -2.50 3.98
N GLU A 58 -13.05 -2.48 3.78
CA GLU A 58 -13.92 -3.60 4.09
C GLU A 58 -14.80 -3.94 2.87
N TYR A 59 -15.01 -5.23 2.65
CA TYR A 59 -15.99 -5.75 1.72
C TYR A 59 -17.30 -6.01 2.45
N ASP A 60 -18.39 -5.48 1.92
CA ASP A 60 -19.73 -5.89 2.34
C ASP A 60 -20.00 -7.31 1.81
N MET A 61 -20.24 -8.26 2.71
CA MET A 61 -20.54 -9.66 2.38
C MET A 61 -22.03 -10.00 2.57
N GLY A 62 -22.93 -9.01 2.56
CA GLY A 62 -24.37 -9.25 2.64
C GLY A 62 -24.84 -9.84 3.97
N GLY A 63 -24.26 -9.39 5.09
CA GLY A 63 -24.63 -9.84 6.44
C GLY A 63 -23.48 -9.74 7.47
N TRP A 64 -22.25 -9.58 6.99
CA TRP A 64 -21.05 -9.28 7.76
C TRP A 64 -20.06 -8.50 6.89
N THR A 65 -19.06 -7.85 7.49
CA THR A 65 -17.99 -7.15 6.78
C THR A 65 -16.69 -7.95 6.84
N ALA A 66 -15.98 -8.02 5.71
CA ALA A 66 -14.69 -8.67 5.63
C ALA A 66 -13.60 -7.64 5.38
N THR A 67 -12.57 -7.59 6.22
CA THR A 67 -11.45 -6.67 6.01
C THR A 67 -10.68 -7.03 4.75
N ALA A 68 -10.57 -6.08 3.83
CA ALA A 68 -9.77 -6.17 2.63
C ALA A 68 -8.30 -5.96 3.00
N ALA A 69 -7.52 -7.04 2.94
CA ALA A 69 -6.08 -7.01 3.18
C ALA A 69 -5.35 -6.14 2.16
N LEU A 70 -4.30 -5.42 2.55
CA LEU A 70 -3.41 -4.77 1.58
C LEU A 70 -2.69 -5.82 0.73
N PHE A 71 -2.97 -5.83 -0.57
CA PHE A 71 -2.38 -6.73 -1.56
C PHE A 71 -1.05 -6.20 -2.08
N SER A 72 -1.02 -4.93 -2.50
CA SER A 72 0.17 -4.30 -3.05
C SER A 72 0.13 -2.77 -2.93
N LEU A 73 1.30 -2.16 -2.90
CA LEU A 73 1.50 -0.71 -2.98
C LEU A 73 2.31 -0.40 -4.25
N GLU A 74 1.73 0.34 -5.17
CA GLU A 74 2.47 0.91 -6.28
C GLU A 74 2.81 2.36 -5.97
N VAL A 75 4.07 2.75 -6.17
CA VAL A 75 4.52 4.13 -6.05
C VAL A 75 5.00 4.58 -7.42
N GLU A 76 4.44 5.69 -7.89
CA GLU A 76 4.85 6.35 -9.12
C GLU A 76 5.03 7.85 -8.93
N HIS A 77 5.75 8.48 -9.84
CA HIS A 77 5.99 9.93 -9.79
C HIS A 77 4.77 10.68 -10.32
N SER A 78 4.22 11.66 -9.58
CA SER A 78 2.97 12.33 -9.99
C SER A 78 3.15 13.21 -11.22
N THR A 79 4.33 13.81 -11.40
CA THR A 79 4.52 14.89 -12.38
C THR A 79 5.25 14.45 -13.64
N ASP A 80 6.04 13.38 -13.59
CA ASP A 80 6.85 12.97 -14.73
C ASP A 80 7.25 11.48 -14.64
N SER A 81 6.58 10.64 -15.42
CA SER A 81 6.84 9.20 -15.47
C SER A 81 8.19 8.83 -16.11
N LYS A 82 9.04 9.80 -16.50
CA LYS A 82 10.36 9.54 -17.10
C LYS A 82 11.54 9.76 -16.14
N LEU A 83 11.34 10.41 -14.99
CA LEU A 83 12.43 10.71 -14.04
C LEU A 83 12.72 9.55 -13.08
N LEU A 84 11.69 8.88 -12.57
CA LEU A 84 11.79 7.76 -11.63
C LEU A 84 10.87 6.61 -12.07
N GLY A 85 11.39 5.39 -12.09
CA GLY A 85 10.62 4.20 -12.44
C GLY A 85 9.51 3.89 -11.43
N LYS A 86 8.44 3.22 -11.88
CA LYS A 86 7.38 2.73 -10.96
C LYS A 86 7.95 1.68 -10.03
N THR A 87 7.60 1.76 -8.74
CA THR A 87 8.02 0.79 -7.74
C THR A 87 6.80 0.07 -7.16
N LEU A 88 6.76 -1.24 -7.37
CA LEU A 88 5.79 -2.12 -6.74
C LEU A 88 6.39 -2.67 -5.44
N TYR A 89 5.68 -2.47 -4.34
CA TYR A 89 5.99 -3.02 -3.03
C TYR A 89 4.87 -3.96 -2.59
N THR A 90 5.22 -5.21 -2.33
CA THR A 90 4.29 -6.20 -1.78
C THR A 90 4.57 -6.36 -0.29
N PRO A 91 3.67 -5.90 0.59
CA PRO A 91 3.85 -6.05 2.04
C PRO A 91 3.89 -7.54 2.39
N SER A 92 4.97 -7.96 3.05
CA SER A 92 5.13 -9.33 3.57
C SER A 92 5.17 -9.28 5.09
N VAL A 93 4.01 -9.44 5.71
CA VAL A 93 3.86 -9.40 7.17
C VAL A 93 3.75 -10.80 7.77
N SER A 94 4.27 -10.97 8.97
CA SER A 94 4.24 -12.27 9.67
C SER A 94 2.99 -12.47 10.53
N SER A 95 2.17 -11.43 10.71
CA SER A 95 0.95 -11.42 11.53
C SER A 95 -0.03 -10.36 11.02
N ILE A 96 -1.21 -10.24 11.64
CA ILE A 96 -2.12 -9.13 11.36
C ILE A 96 -1.45 -7.84 11.85
N VAL A 97 -1.22 -6.91 10.92
CA VAL A 97 -0.69 -5.57 11.20
C VAL A 97 -1.83 -4.57 11.07
N ASP A 98 -2.06 -3.79 12.11
CA ASP A 98 -3.16 -2.83 12.12
C ASP A 98 -2.78 -1.61 11.27
N VAL A 99 -1.55 -1.09 11.46
CA VAL A 99 -0.99 -0.01 10.65
C VAL A 99 0.45 -0.35 10.23
N LEU A 100 0.66 -0.51 8.92
CA LEU A 100 2.01 -0.63 8.35
C LEU A 100 2.56 0.78 8.04
N HIS A 101 3.62 1.18 8.73
CA HIS A 101 4.32 2.42 8.42
C HIS A 101 5.33 2.16 7.30
N VAL A 102 5.19 2.88 6.20
CA VAL A 102 6.01 2.77 4.99
C VAL A 102 6.63 4.12 4.70
N ASP A 103 7.96 4.16 4.65
CA ASP A 103 8.73 5.31 4.18
C ASP A 103 9.08 5.12 2.71
N ILE A 104 8.77 6.14 1.92
CA ILE A 104 9.01 6.20 0.49
C ILE A 104 10.12 7.23 0.27
N GLY A 105 11.31 6.71 0.00
CA GLY A 105 12.45 7.49 -0.46
C GLY A 105 12.56 7.49 -1.99
N ALA A 106 13.33 8.44 -2.51
CA ALA A 106 13.79 8.43 -3.88
C ALA A 106 15.28 8.10 -3.85
N ASP A 107 15.68 7.12 -4.63
CA ASP A 107 17.09 6.84 -4.85
C ASP A 107 17.48 7.54 -6.16
N GLU A 108 18.08 8.74 -6.02
CA GLU A 108 18.51 9.56 -7.17
C GLU A 108 19.56 8.83 -8.02
N GLU A 109 20.36 7.95 -7.42
CA GLU A 109 21.36 7.14 -8.12
C GLU A 109 20.73 6.01 -8.93
N ALA A 110 19.75 5.28 -8.36
CA ALA A 110 19.07 4.17 -9.01
C ALA A 110 17.89 4.57 -9.89
N LYS A 111 17.55 5.87 -9.94
CA LYS A 111 16.36 6.41 -10.63
C LYS A 111 15.07 5.65 -10.32
N ASN A 112 14.92 5.20 -9.09
CA ASN A 112 13.75 4.45 -8.63
C ASN A 112 13.32 4.90 -7.24
N PHE A 113 12.06 4.63 -6.89
CA PHE A 113 11.60 4.80 -5.51
C PHE A 113 12.10 3.66 -4.64
N LYS A 114 12.44 3.99 -3.40
CA LYS A 114 12.78 3.03 -2.37
C LYS A 114 11.64 3.01 -1.36
N VAL A 115 10.91 1.90 -1.34
CA VAL A 115 9.81 1.70 -0.41
C VAL A 115 10.31 0.81 0.73
N ALA A 116 10.28 1.31 1.96
CA ALA A 116 10.72 0.60 3.15
C ALA A 116 9.63 0.58 4.22
N ALA A 117 9.18 -0.59 4.63
CA ALA A 117 8.36 -0.73 5.83
C ALA A 117 9.21 -0.46 7.07
N VAL A 118 8.86 0.58 7.81
CA VAL A 118 9.62 1.08 8.98
C VAL A 118 9.07 0.50 10.28
N ARG A 119 7.78 0.16 10.32
CA ARG A 119 7.12 -0.36 11.51
C ARG A 119 5.87 -1.15 11.18
N GLU A 120 5.74 -2.30 11.84
CA GLU A 120 4.51 -3.08 11.95
C GLU A 120 3.92 -2.78 13.34
N ALA A 121 2.79 -2.08 13.41
CA ALA A 121 2.13 -1.69 14.66
C ALA A 121 0.72 -2.29 14.77
#